data_AF-A0A9D1S3Q3-F1
#
_entry.id   AF-A0A9D1S3Q3-F1
#
_cell.length_a   1.000
_cell.length_b   1.000
_cell.length_c   1.000
_cell.angle_alpha   90.00
_cell.angle_beta   90.00
_cell.angle_gamma   90.00
#
_symmetry.space_group_name_H-M   'P 1'
#
loop_
_entity.id
_entity.type
_entity.pdbx_description
1 polymer ?
#
loop_
_entity_poly.entity_id
_entity_poly.type
_entity_poly.pdbx_seq_one_letter_code
_entity_poly.pdbx_strand_id
1 'polypeptide(L)'
;MAKSSSTTKKKLPYAHIAFLISGFLLLLYYLFTKGVPSLGKDVASIITFVVDLIVLISAIGFYCYMVFSPKGLTGTIRALAPALVIFVVMGQYSMPSVQPDINKIVSAIATGAATLIVFCGFLFVFLHKWIFGEIFGWSCFVYAIYVIVAYFVIMIMDLVKGGEFDVMLLLSTICLFMASGLMAYGALRICKSKNPLD
;
A
#
# COMPACT_ATOMS: atom_id res chain seq x y z
N MET A 1 23.89 46.32 -5.18
CA MET A 1 23.72 45.22 -4.21
C MET A 1 22.75 44.19 -4.79
N ALA A 2 23.27 43.06 -5.28
CA ALA A 2 22.44 41.96 -5.75
C ALA A 2 21.80 41.26 -4.53
N LYS A 3 20.47 41.25 -4.45
CA LYS A 3 19.73 40.43 -3.48
C LYS A 3 19.94 38.97 -3.88
N SER A 4 20.77 38.26 -3.11
CA SER A 4 20.86 36.81 -3.17
C SER A 4 19.49 36.24 -2.77
N SER A 5 18.80 35.61 -3.73
CA SER A 5 17.60 34.84 -3.46
C SER A 5 18.03 33.52 -2.83
N SER A 6 18.01 33.45 -1.50
CA SER A 6 18.14 32.17 -0.80
C SER A 6 16.92 31.30 -1.12
N THR A 7 17.05 30.41 -2.09
CA THR A 7 16.13 29.29 -2.26
C THR A 7 16.34 28.33 -1.10
N THR A 8 15.70 28.62 0.04
CA THR A 8 15.59 27.68 1.14
C THR A 8 14.82 26.47 0.62
N LYS A 9 15.52 25.38 0.29
CA LYS A 9 14.89 24.10 -0.07
C LYS A 9 13.98 23.69 1.08
N LYS A 10 12.65 23.84 0.93
CA LYS A 10 11.66 23.36 1.90
C LYS A 10 11.96 21.86 2.14
N LYS A 11 12.38 21.51 3.35
CA LYS A 11 12.54 20.09 3.74
C LYS A 11 11.17 19.43 3.69
N LEU A 12 11.06 18.33 2.95
CA LEU A 12 9.84 17.52 2.89
C LEU A 12 9.54 16.94 4.28
N PRO A 13 8.28 16.99 4.76
CA PRO A 13 7.93 16.41 6.04
C PRO A 13 8.09 14.87 6.00
N TYR A 14 8.60 14.28 7.08
CA TYR A 14 8.88 12.84 7.15
C TYR A 14 7.66 11.96 6.83
N ALA A 15 6.45 12.41 7.17
CA ALA A 15 5.22 11.70 6.83
C ALA A 15 4.97 11.64 5.31
N HIS A 16 5.35 12.69 4.59
CA HIS A 16 5.26 12.72 3.12
C HIS A 16 6.20 11.69 2.50
N ILE A 17 7.44 11.63 2.99
CA ILE A 17 8.43 10.64 2.56
C ILE A 17 7.93 9.21 2.84
N ALA A 18 7.37 8.98 4.04
CA ALA A 18 6.83 7.68 4.42
C ALA A 18 5.72 7.20 3.47
N PHE A 19 4.78 8.07 3.10
CA PHE A 19 3.72 7.71 2.16
C PHE A 19 4.24 7.47 0.74
N LEU A 20 5.22 8.23 0.27
CA LEU A 20 5.83 7.99 -1.04
C LEU A 20 6.52 6.63 -1.11
N ILE A 21 7.30 6.28 -0.08
CA ILE A 21 7.96 4.97 0.02
C ILE A 21 6.91 3.87 0.13
N SER A 22 5.84 4.09 0.90
CA SER A 22 4.73 3.13 1.00
C SER A 22 4.08 2.84 -0.36
N GLY A 23 3.74 3.88 -1.14
CA GLY A 23 3.19 3.69 -2.48
C GLY A 23 4.14 2.95 -3.43
N PHE A 24 5.45 3.21 -3.32
CA PHE A 24 6.46 2.47 -4.09
C PHE A 24 6.54 0.99 -3.67
N LEU A 25 6.52 0.69 -2.37
CA LEU A 25 6.52 -0.68 -1.86
C LEU A 25 5.26 -1.44 -2.26
N LEU A 26 4.11 -0.78 -2.35
CA LEU A 26 2.88 -1.40 -2.87
C LEU A 26 2.97 -1.72 -4.37
N LEU A 27 3.68 -0.91 -5.16
CA LEU A 27 3.99 -1.26 -6.55
C LEU A 27 4.90 -2.49 -6.63
N LEU A 28 5.94 -2.57 -5.79
CA LEU A 28 6.79 -3.76 -5.72
C LEU A 28 6.00 -4.99 -5.28
N TYR A 29 5.13 -4.85 -4.28
CA TYR A 29 4.22 -5.91 -3.85
C TYR A 29 3.37 -6.45 -5.00
N TYR A 30 2.79 -5.56 -5.81
CA TYR A 30 2.04 -5.93 -6.99
C TYR A 30 2.88 -6.74 -7.98
N LEU A 31 4.09 -6.25 -8.31
CA LEU A 31 4.99 -6.93 -9.23
C LEU A 31 5.39 -8.32 -8.74
N PHE A 32 5.55 -8.51 -7.42
CA PHE A 32 5.91 -9.81 -6.85
C PHE A 32 4.73 -10.78 -6.73
N THR A 33 3.50 -10.29 -6.58
CA THR A 33 2.32 -11.15 -6.40
C THR A 33 1.62 -11.50 -7.71
N LYS A 34 1.49 -10.53 -8.62
CA LYS A 34 0.81 -10.71 -9.91
C LYS A 34 1.77 -10.97 -11.07
N GLY A 35 3.07 -10.72 -10.86
CA GLY A 35 4.07 -10.79 -11.91
C GLY A 35 3.95 -9.66 -12.93
N VAL A 36 4.89 -9.62 -13.87
CA VAL A 36 4.73 -8.79 -15.07
C VAL A 36 3.69 -9.49 -15.96
N PRO A 37 2.66 -8.78 -16.46
CA PRO A 37 1.70 -9.36 -17.39
C PRO A 37 2.46 -10.08 -18.51
N SER A 38 2.11 -11.35 -18.78
CA SER A 38 2.72 -12.13 -19.86
C SER A 38 1.65 -12.65 -20.83
N LEU A 39 1.99 -12.67 -22.11
CA LEU A 39 1.11 -13.20 -23.16
C LEU A 39 1.08 -14.73 -23.06
N GLY A 40 -0.04 -15.25 -22.57
CA GLY A 40 -0.36 -16.67 -22.65
C GLY A 40 -0.82 -17.07 -24.06
N LYS A 41 -1.08 -18.38 -24.25
CA LYS A 41 -1.48 -18.95 -25.55
C LYS A 41 -2.99 -18.94 -25.80
N ASP A 42 -3.80 -18.64 -24.77
CA ASP A 42 -5.26 -18.75 -24.82
C ASP A 42 -5.95 -17.38 -24.80
N VAL A 43 -7.13 -17.26 -25.41
CA VAL A 43 -7.87 -15.98 -25.50
C VAL A 43 -8.20 -15.38 -24.12
N ALA A 44 -8.52 -16.22 -23.14
CA ALA A 44 -8.75 -15.77 -21.75
C ALA A 44 -7.48 -15.14 -21.15
N SER A 45 -6.31 -15.71 -21.43
CA SER A 45 -5.02 -15.17 -20.96
C SER A 45 -4.67 -13.83 -21.60
N ILE A 46 -5.11 -13.59 -22.85
CA ILE A 46 -4.94 -12.29 -23.53
C ILE A 46 -5.79 -11.22 -22.85
N ILE A 47 -7.03 -11.53 -22.47
CA ILE A 47 -7.91 -10.59 -21.78
C ILE A 47 -7.34 -10.24 -20.40
N THR A 48 -6.90 -11.22 -19.62
CA THR A 48 -6.27 -11.00 -18.32
C THR A 48 -4.99 -10.17 -18.46
N PHE A 49 -4.16 -10.45 -19.47
CA PHE A 49 -2.97 -9.66 -19.79
C PHE A 49 -3.31 -8.19 -20.04
N VAL A 50 -4.31 -7.90 -20.89
CA VAL A 50 -4.71 -6.52 -21.21
C VAL A 50 -5.22 -5.80 -19.97
N VAL A 51 -6.04 -6.45 -19.14
CA VAL A 51 -6.58 -5.87 -17.92
C VAL A 51 -5.47 -5.56 -16.92
N ASP A 52 -4.59 -6.52 -16.62
CA ASP A 52 -3.49 -6.31 -15.68
C ASP A 52 -2.49 -5.24 -16.18
N LEU A 53 -2.24 -5.17 -17.49
CA LEU A 53 -1.42 -4.13 -18.10
C LEU A 53 -2.05 -2.73 -17.93
N ILE A 54 -3.35 -2.58 -18.20
CA ILE A 54 -4.07 -1.32 -18.01
C ILE A 54 -3.99 -0.88 -16.55
N VAL A 55 -4.21 -1.82 -15.62
CA VAL A 55 -4.15 -1.54 -14.19
C VAL A 55 -2.73 -1.11 -13.78
N LEU A 56 -1.69 -1.80 -14.24
CA LEU A 56 -0.29 -1.46 -13.94
C LEU A 56 0.09 -0.08 -14.49
N ILE A 57 -0.24 0.21 -15.75
CA ILE A 57 0.02 1.52 -16.38
C ILE A 57 -0.73 2.62 -15.63
N SER A 58 -1.98 2.37 -15.24
CA SER A 58 -2.79 3.32 -14.47
C SER A 58 -2.19 3.57 -13.09
N ALA A 59 -1.74 2.54 -12.38
CA ALA A 59 -1.13 2.64 -11.06
C ALA A 59 0.21 3.39 -11.09
N ILE A 60 1.10 3.04 -12.02
CA ILE A 60 2.39 3.73 -12.22
C ILE A 60 2.14 5.17 -12.69
N GLY A 61 1.25 5.36 -13.67
CA GLY A 61 0.91 6.68 -14.21
C GLY A 61 0.34 7.61 -13.15
N PHE A 62 -0.57 7.11 -12.31
CA PHE A 62 -1.12 7.85 -11.18
C PHE A 62 -0.05 8.18 -10.12
N TYR A 63 0.80 7.20 -9.76
CA TYR A 63 1.91 7.42 -8.84
C TYR A 63 2.87 8.49 -9.36
N CYS A 64 3.36 8.37 -10.60
CA CYS A 64 4.25 9.34 -11.23
C CYS A 64 3.60 10.71 -11.38
N TYR A 65 2.33 10.79 -11.78
CA TYR A 65 1.60 12.04 -11.87
C TYR A 65 1.56 12.76 -10.50
N MET A 66 1.22 12.03 -9.43
CA MET A 66 1.17 12.57 -8.08
C MET A 66 2.57 12.94 -7.55
N VAL A 67 3.62 12.22 -7.94
CA VAL A 67 5.02 12.55 -7.57
C VAL A 67 5.52 13.79 -8.30
N PHE A 68 5.27 13.95 -9.60
CA PHE A 68 5.96 14.96 -10.42
C PHE A 68 5.12 16.17 -10.84
N SER A 69 3.78 16.09 -10.88
CA SER A 69 3.01 16.98 -11.77
C SER A 69 1.76 17.74 -11.24
N PRO A 70 1.28 17.66 -9.99
CA PRO A 70 0.01 18.30 -9.68
C PRO A 70 0.19 19.80 -9.45
N LYS A 71 -0.41 20.60 -10.34
CA LYS A 71 -0.82 21.98 -10.06
C LYS A 71 -2.12 21.90 -9.23
N GLY A 72 -2.05 22.20 -7.93
CA GLY A 72 -3.25 22.34 -7.07
C GLY A 72 -3.41 21.36 -5.89
N LEU A 73 -2.60 20.30 -5.78
CA LEU A 73 -2.54 19.42 -4.60
C LEU A 73 -1.26 19.71 -3.80
N THR A 74 -1.40 20.29 -2.61
CA THR A 74 -0.29 20.63 -1.69
C THR A 74 -0.29 19.76 -0.44
N GLY A 75 0.89 19.50 0.12
CA GLY A 75 1.04 18.87 1.44
C GLY A 75 1.13 17.33 1.44
N THR A 76 0.93 16.74 2.62
CA THR A 76 1.14 15.31 2.91
C THR A 76 0.09 14.39 2.27
N ILE A 77 -1.09 14.93 1.96
CA ILE A 77 -2.19 14.22 1.29
C ILE A 77 -1.84 13.85 -0.15
N ARG A 78 -1.01 14.66 -0.82
CA ARG A 78 -0.46 14.36 -2.15
C ARG A 78 0.32 13.04 -2.16
N ALA A 79 1.01 12.72 -1.08
CA ALA A 79 1.79 11.49 -0.97
C ALA A 79 0.93 10.30 -0.51
N LEU A 80 -0.13 10.55 0.28
CA LEU A 80 -1.05 9.50 0.76
C LEU A 80 -1.96 8.96 -0.34
N ALA A 81 -2.54 9.83 -1.17
CA ALA A 81 -3.49 9.44 -2.21
C ALA A 81 -2.98 8.34 -3.17
N PRO A 82 -1.76 8.39 -3.72
CA PRO A 82 -1.25 7.30 -4.55
C PRO A 82 -1.07 6.00 -3.77
N ALA A 83 -0.57 6.04 -2.53
CA ALA A 83 -0.45 4.84 -1.69
C ALA A 83 -1.83 4.23 -1.42
N LEU A 84 -2.84 5.04 -1.10
CA LEU A 84 -4.20 4.58 -0.84
C LEU A 84 -4.84 3.97 -2.10
N VAL A 85 -4.70 4.60 -3.27
CA VAL A 85 -5.23 4.07 -4.53
C VAL A 85 -4.57 2.73 -4.88
N ILE A 86 -3.24 2.63 -4.77
CA ILE A 86 -2.56 1.36 -5.03
C ILE A 86 -2.97 0.29 -4.01
N PHE A 87 -3.20 0.68 -2.74
CA PHE A 87 -3.71 -0.22 -1.71
C PHE A 87 -5.15 -0.70 -2.00
N VAL A 88 -6.02 0.13 -2.55
CA VAL A 88 -7.38 -0.27 -2.97
C VAL A 88 -7.30 -1.37 -4.02
N VAL A 89 -6.44 -1.18 -5.02
CA VAL A 89 -6.36 -2.08 -6.17
C VAL A 89 -5.61 -3.37 -5.81
N MET A 90 -4.59 -3.26 -4.94
CA MET A 90 -3.59 -4.32 -4.76
C MET A 90 -3.28 -4.68 -3.31
N GLY A 91 -3.70 -3.89 -2.32
CA GLY A 91 -3.24 -4.04 -0.93
C GLY A 91 -3.86 -5.20 -0.16
N GLN A 92 -4.76 -5.96 -0.77
CA GLN A 92 -5.38 -7.10 -0.11
C GLN A 92 -4.41 -8.28 -0.05
N TYR A 93 -3.93 -8.56 1.15
CA TYR A 93 -3.23 -9.79 1.48
C TYR A 93 -4.06 -11.01 1.07
N SER A 94 -3.55 -11.75 0.09
CA SER A 94 -4.05 -13.07 -0.27
C SER A 94 -2.88 -14.04 -0.25
N MET A 95 -2.90 -14.98 0.71
CA MET A 95 -1.99 -16.12 0.70
C MET A 95 -2.77 -17.42 0.55
N PRO A 96 -2.45 -18.26 -0.44
CA PRO A 96 -3.00 -19.60 -0.54
C PRO A 96 -2.34 -20.52 0.50
N SER A 97 -3.04 -20.83 1.58
CA SER A 97 -2.83 -21.95 2.49
C SER A 97 -3.24 -23.27 1.84
N VAL A 98 -2.55 -24.35 2.24
CA VAL A 98 -2.88 -25.74 1.92
C VAL A 98 -4.25 -26.17 2.48
N GLN A 99 -4.82 -25.42 3.43
CA GLN A 99 -6.18 -25.66 3.95
C GLN A 99 -7.18 -24.61 3.45
N PRO A 100 -8.19 -25.00 2.67
CA PRO A 100 -9.14 -24.07 2.06
C PRO A 100 -9.98 -23.29 3.09
N ASP A 101 -10.27 -23.87 4.26
CA ASP A 101 -11.04 -23.19 5.30
C ASP A 101 -10.24 -22.11 6.03
N ILE A 102 -8.94 -22.35 6.24
CA ILE A 102 -8.02 -21.32 6.79
C ILE A 102 -7.88 -20.17 5.79
N ASN A 103 -7.80 -20.46 4.49
CA ASN A 103 -7.79 -19.42 3.47
C ASN A 103 -9.02 -18.54 3.48
N LYS A 104 -10.21 -19.13 3.64
CA LYS A 104 -11.45 -18.35 3.72
C LYS A 104 -11.43 -17.39 4.90
N ILE A 105 -11.01 -17.86 6.07
CA ILE A 105 -10.96 -17.04 7.30
C ILE A 105 -9.93 -15.93 7.16
N VAL A 106 -8.70 -16.27 6.74
CA VAL A 106 -7.61 -15.30 6.56
C VAL A 106 -8.01 -14.25 5.51
N SER A 107 -8.54 -14.68 4.37
CA SER A 107 -8.96 -13.75 3.32
C SER A 107 -10.13 -12.86 3.76
N ALA A 108 -11.09 -13.38 4.55
CA ALA A 108 -12.20 -12.58 5.05
C ALA A 108 -11.73 -11.48 6.03
N ILE A 109 -10.83 -11.82 6.96
CA ILE A 109 -10.25 -10.85 7.90
C ILE A 109 -9.42 -9.81 7.13
N ALA A 110 -8.60 -10.25 6.18
CA ALA A 110 -7.81 -9.36 5.34
C ALA A 110 -8.68 -8.40 4.54
N THR A 111 -9.79 -8.89 3.97
CA THR A 111 -10.76 -8.09 3.20
C THR A 111 -11.45 -7.05 4.09
N GLY A 112 -11.91 -7.45 5.27
CA GLY A 112 -12.55 -6.53 6.23
C GLY A 112 -11.61 -5.42 6.69
N ALA A 113 -10.38 -5.77 7.05
CA ALA A 113 -9.36 -4.82 7.45
C ALA A 113 -8.95 -3.87 6.32
N ALA A 114 -8.76 -4.41 5.10
CA ALA A 114 -8.45 -3.59 3.92
C ALA A 114 -9.59 -2.61 3.60
N THR A 115 -10.85 -3.05 3.70
CA THR A 115 -12.02 -2.19 3.48
C THR A 115 -12.06 -1.03 4.47
N LEU A 116 -11.78 -1.28 5.74
CA LEU A 116 -11.70 -0.25 6.77
C LEU A 116 -10.59 0.76 6.49
N ILE A 117 -9.38 0.28 6.12
CA ILE A 117 -8.25 1.13 5.73
C ILE A 117 -8.63 2.03 4.56
N VAL A 118 -9.25 1.46 3.53
CA VAL A 118 -9.68 2.21 2.34
C VAL A 118 -10.70 3.28 2.70
N PHE A 119 -11.75 2.91 3.44
CA PHE A 119 -12.81 3.82 3.83
C PHE A 119 -12.29 4.99 4.68
N CYS A 120 -11.54 4.68 5.76
CA CYS A 120 -10.96 5.70 6.63
C CYS A 120 -9.89 6.54 5.92
N GLY A 121 -9.11 5.94 5.02
CA GLY A 121 -8.11 6.64 4.21
C GLY A 121 -8.76 7.67 3.29
N PHE A 122 -9.84 7.32 2.60
CA PHE A 122 -10.57 8.27 1.75
C PHE A 122 -11.22 9.37 2.59
N LEU A 123 -11.88 9.03 3.70
CA LEU A 123 -12.45 10.03 4.61
C LEU A 123 -11.37 10.98 5.15
N PHE A 124 -10.18 10.49 5.44
CA PHE A 124 -9.06 11.32 5.87
C PHE A 124 -8.59 12.26 4.75
N VAL A 125 -8.47 11.77 3.51
CA VAL A 125 -8.09 12.56 2.33
C VAL A 125 -9.12 13.66 2.01
N PHE A 126 -10.42 13.39 2.16
CA PHE A 126 -11.47 14.35 1.78
C PHE A 126 -11.92 15.26 2.93
N LEU A 127 -12.14 14.71 4.13
CA LEU A 127 -12.70 15.45 5.26
C LEU A 127 -11.62 16.12 6.11
N HIS A 128 -10.36 15.71 5.97
CA HIS A 128 -9.21 16.32 6.65
C HIS A 128 -9.35 16.33 8.19
N LYS A 129 -10.14 15.43 8.77
CA LYS A 129 -10.34 15.33 10.22
C LYS A 129 -9.31 14.38 10.84
N TRP A 130 -8.70 14.83 11.92
CA TRP A 130 -7.69 14.07 12.69
C TRP A 130 -8.18 12.68 13.10
N ILE A 131 -9.46 12.56 13.50
CA ILE A 131 -10.07 11.30 13.92
C ILE A 131 -9.98 10.23 12.83
N PHE A 132 -10.23 10.58 11.57
CA PHE A 132 -10.15 9.63 10.46
C PHE A 132 -8.70 9.24 10.16
N GLY A 133 -7.77 10.18 10.33
CA GLY A 133 -6.34 9.91 10.18
C GLY A 133 -5.79 8.99 11.28
N GLU A 134 -6.26 9.12 12.52
CA GLU A 134 -5.88 8.21 13.60
C GLU A 134 -6.45 6.80 13.39
N ILE A 135 -7.75 6.70 13.08
CA ILE A 135 -8.39 5.40 12.80
C ILE A 135 -7.71 4.73 11.60
N PHE A 136 -7.44 5.48 10.52
CA PHE A 136 -6.68 4.99 9.37
C PHE A 136 -5.30 4.50 9.78
N GLY A 137 -4.55 5.30 10.54
CA GLY A 137 -3.20 4.96 10.97
C GLY A 137 -3.14 3.69 11.83
N TRP A 138 -4.03 3.57 12.82
CA TRP A 138 -4.15 2.38 13.65
C TRP A 138 -4.62 1.16 12.85
N SER A 139 -5.56 1.33 11.91
CA SER A 139 -6.01 0.25 11.03
C SER A 139 -4.86 -0.28 10.17
N CYS A 140 -4.04 0.60 9.61
CA CYS A 140 -2.85 0.23 8.85
C CYS A 140 -1.81 -0.51 9.72
N PHE A 141 -1.65 -0.09 10.98
CA PHE A 141 -0.72 -0.74 11.91
C PHE A 141 -1.17 -2.15 12.29
N VAL A 142 -2.44 -2.31 12.68
CA VAL A 142 -3.02 -3.61 12.99
C VAL A 142 -2.96 -4.53 11.78
N TYR A 143 -3.23 -4.00 10.58
CA TYR A 143 -3.12 -4.75 9.34
C TYR A 143 -1.69 -5.20 9.04
N ALA A 144 -0.68 -4.35 9.26
CA ALA A 144 0.72 -4.75 9.11
C ALA A 144 1.06 -5.93 10.03
N ILE A 145 0.70 -5.86 11.32
CA ILE A 145 0.92 -6.96 12.27
C ILE A 145 0.19 -8.22 11.80
N TYR A 146 -1.05 -8.08 11.36
CA TYR A 146 -1.82 -9.20 10.84
C TYR A 146 -1.13 -9.89 9.66
N VAL A 147 -0.66 -9.13 8.67
CA VAL A 147 0.05 -9.66 7.48
C VAL A 147 1.26 -10.51 7.88
N ILE A 148 2.08 -10.02 8.81
CA ILE A 148 3.30 -10.74 9.20
C ILE A 148 3.01 -11.98 10.04
N VAL A 149 2.01 -11.91 10.94
CA VAL A 149 1.57 -13.07 11.73
C VAL A 149 0.94 -14.12 10.83
N ALA A 150 0.05 -13.71 9.92
CA ALA A 150 -0.59 -14.61 8.98
C ALA A 150 0.44 -15.34 8.10
N TYR A 151 1.48 -14.63 7.65
CA TYR A 151 2.58 -15.23 6.91
C TYR A 151 3.29 -16.32 7.70
N PHE A 152 3.73 -16.04 8.92
CA PHE A 152 4.45 -17.02 9.74
C PHE A 152 3.58 -18.25 10.04
N VAL A 153 2.29 -18.06 10.33
CA VAL A 153 1.35 -19.18 10.56
C VAL A 153 1.25 -20.05 9.31
N ILE A 154 1.00 -19.47 8.14
CA ILE A 154 0.86 -20.22 6.87
C ILE A 154 2.17 -20.91 6.51
N MET A 155 3.31 -20.22 6.64
CA MET A 155 4.64 -20.76 6.38
C MET A 155 4.96 -21.97 7.27
N ILE A 156 4.70 -21.87 8.59
CA ILE A 156 4.91 -23.00 9.52
C ILE A 156 4.03 -24.18 9.12
N MET A 157 2.75 -23.94 8.80
CA MET A 157 1.83 -24.98 8.38
C MET A 157 2.27 -25.69 7.09
N ASP A 158 2.84 -24.94 6.15
CA ASP A 158 3.31 -25.49 4.88
C ASP A 158 4.58 -26.32 5.06
N LEU A 159 5.54 -25.82 5.84
CA LEU A 159 6.78 -26.54 6.18
C LEU A 159 6.50 -27.84 6.94
N VAL A 160 5.54 -27.85 7.87
CA VAL A 160 5.12 -29.06 8.61
C VAL A 160 4.52 -30.12 7.66
N LYS A 161 3.94 -29.71 6.53
CA LYS A 161 3.37 -30.62 5.52
C LYS A 161 4.38 -31.05 4.45
N GLY A 162 5.65 -30.65 4.57
CA GLY A 162 6.69 -30.95 3.59
C GLY A 162 6.70 -30.00 2.39
N GLY A 163 6.07 -28.82 2.49
CA GLY A 163 6.16 -27.76 1.50
C GLY A 163 7.54 -27.09 1.46
N GLU A 164 7.77 -26.28 0.44
CA GLU A 164 9.03 -25.56 0.22
C GLU A 164 8.92 -24.10 0.64
N PHE A 165 10.06 -23.51 1.01
CA PHE A 165 10.12 -22.10 1.36
C PHE A 165 10.08 -21.20 0.12
N ASP A 166 9.02 -20.41 -0.02
CA ASP A 166 8.89 -19.44 -1.12
C ASP A 166 9.46 -18.05 -0.75
N VAL A 167 10.61 -17.73 -1.34
CA VAL A 167 11.31 -16.46 -1.16
C VAL A 167 10.52 -15.28 -1.74
N MET A 168 9.81 -15.46 -2.86
CA MET A 168 8.99 -14.41 -3.46
C MET A 168 7.79 -14.09 -2.58
N LEU A 169 7.24 -15.11 -1.95
CA LEU A 169 6.16 -14.97 -0.98
C LEU A 169 6.60 -14.20 0.27
N LEU A 170 7.80 -14.48 0.79
CA LEU A 170 8.40 -13.69 1.88
C LEU A 170 8.58 -12.22 1.46
N LEU A 171 9.19 -11.98 0.29
CA LEU A 171 9.53 -10.64 -0.18
C LEU A 171 8.29 -9.78 -0.41
N SER A 172 7.25 -10.35 -1.01
CA SER A 172 5.97 -9.67 -1.21
C SER A 172 5.32 -9.35 0.14
N THR A 173 5.30 -10.28 1.09
CA THR A 173 4.80 -10.05 2.46
C THR A 173 5.52 -8.91 3.16
N ILE A 174 6.86 -8.87 3.08
CA ILE A 174 7.67 -7.79 3.67
C ILE A 174 7.29 -6.44 3.03
N CYS A 175 7.10 -6.39 1.71
CA CYS A 175 6.69 -5.17 1.04
C CYS A 175 5.33 -4.68 1.54
N LEU A 176 4.33 -5.57 1.70
CA LEU A 176 3.01 -5.20 2.19
C LEU A 176 3.03 -4.78 3.68
N PHE A 177 3.81 -5.49 4.51
CA PHE A 177 4.05 -5.14 5.91
C PHE A 177 4.66 -3.74 6.04
N MET A 178 5.77 -3.49 5.33
CA MET A 178 6.48 -2.22 5.36
C MET A 178 5.64 -1.08 4.79
N ALA A 179 4.93 -1.33 3.69
CA ALA A 179 4.03 -0.34 3.11
C ALA A 179 2.94 0.08 4.10
N SER A 180 2.25 -0.89 4.71
CA SER A 180 1.17 -0.64 5.67
C SER A 180 1.71 0.04 6.94
N GLY A 181 2.87 -0.39 7.45
CA GLY A 181 3.53 0.24 8.58
C GLY A 181 3.95 1.68 8.30
N LEU A 182 4.43 1.99 7.09
CA LEU A 182 4.77 3.36 6.69
C LEU A 182 3.54 4.24 6.49
N MET A 183 2.41 3.69 6.01
CA MET A 183 1.13 4.41 6.01
C MET A 183 0.67 4.73 7.43
N ALA A 184 0.76 3.75 8.34
CA ALA A 184 0.43 3.95 9.75
C ALA A 184 1.27 5.06 10.38
N TYR A 185 2.59 4.98 10.17
CA TYR A 185 3.54 5.97 10.67
C TYR A 185 3.26 7.37 10.12
N GLY A 186 3.06 7.49 8.80
CA GLY A 186 2.77 8.78 8.16
C GLY A 186 1.49 9.39 8.71
N ALA A 187 0.41 8.61 8.81
CA ALA A 187 -0.88 9.09 9.28
C ALA A 187 -0.85 9.52 10.75
N LEU A 188 -0.32 8.67 11.65
CA LEU A 188 -0.23 8.99 13.08
C LEU A 188 0.68 10.19 13.34
N ARG A 189 1.74 10.36 12.54
CA ARG A 189 2.64 11.51 12.66
C ARG A 189 1.97 12.81 12.24
N ILE A 190 1.14 12.79 11.20
CA ILE A 190 0.34 13.95 10.77
C ILE A 190 -0.69 14.31 11.82
N CYS A 191 -1.37 13.33 12.42
CA CYS A 191 -2.37 13.60 13.45
C CYS A 191 -1.80 14.13 14.77
N LYS A 192 -0.54 13.79 15.11
CA LYS A 192 0.17 14.38 16.26
C LYS A 192 0.58 15.84 16.04
N SER A 193 0.74 16.27 14.79
CA SER A 193 0.87 17.68 14.44
C SER A 193 -0.53 18.30 14.47
N LYS A 194 -0.81 19.20 15.41
CA LYS A 194 -2.14 19.86 15.53
C LYS A 194 -2.64 20.54 14.24
N ASN A 195 -1.77 20.72 13.23
CA ASN A 195 -2.13 21.06 11.86
C ASN A 195 -1.80 19.88 10.91
N PRO A 196 -2.78 19.09 10.45
CA PRO A 196 -2.58 17.96 9.54
C PRO A 196 -2.23 18.36 8.09
N LEU A 197 -2.04 19.67 7.80
CA LEU A 197 -1.98 20.23 6.44
C LEU A 197 -0.81 21.19 6.18
N ASP A 198 0.05 21.47 7.16
CA ASP A 198 1.24 22.34 6.99
C ASP A 198 2.54 21.55 6.69
#